data_AF-A0A6P8AMN6-F1
#
_entry.id   AF-A0A6P8AMN6-F1
#
_cell.length_a   1.000
_cell.length_b   1.000
_cell.length_c   1.000
_cell.angle_alpha   90.00
_cell.angle_beta   90.00
_cell.angle_gamma   90.00
#
_symmetry.space_group_name_H-M   'P 1'
#
loop_
_entity.id
_entity.type
_entity.pdbx_description
1 polymer ?
#
loop_
_entity_poly.entity_id
_entity_poly.type
_entity_poly.pdbx_seq_one_letter_code
_entity_poly.pdbx_strand_id
1 'polypeptide(L)'
;VFGRKGILDSSAESEMGILAGIIVTSIKDTSASVFTNYNAVGNRKNHCDYSVMTTDPAARPLLWEIYFRPRHIAGVGTFQDGGLLYNNPASIALHEVGALFPNTGDPSLFVSLGTGCPLRGGPQRSSRCFWKDSFIPRLIRAFWKLGDSDRAWKQLLSQQTIEKFKSGFFRFDVKFPGAEPHLDDLSKMEEVEKAAQETMLQSPELNDLVSRIRAELFVFTLDGDAIPYRANNQYECTGSISCRLRANTAAFDALMTQLNEEAAFLQINNVTLPGNLWNGSCSDANGNFRKHVKIRVSRLDEPFQVCLHEGGGGCHISGSPFTIQKSAENQKLGARFGTIDHRRSVTEDSNEGRRKRQRIK
;
A
#
# COMPACT_ATOMS: atom_id res chain seq x y z
N VAL A 1 -9.90 -28.37 7.32
CA VAL A 1 -8.46 -28.43 7.72
C VAL A 1 -7.89 -27.04 7.54
N PHE A 2 -7.67 -26.30 8.64
CA PHE A 2 -6.98 -25.00 8.56
C PHE A 2 -5.51 -25.23 8.13
N GLY A 3 -5.01 -24.35 7.26
CA GLY A 3 -3.91 -24.62 6.33
C GLY A 3 -2.59 -25.05 6.96
N ARG A 4 -1.84 -25.90 6.25
CA ARG A 4 -0.46 -26.32 6.56
C ARG A 4 0.60 -25.25 6.25
N LYS A 5 0.19 -24.02 5.91
CA LYS A 5 1.09 -22.96 5.45
C LYS A 5 1.51 -22.07 6.61
N GLY A 6 2.81 -21.95 6.84
CA GLY A 6 3.42 -20.91 7.67
C GLY A 6 3.44 -19.55 6.97
N ILE A 7 3.79 -18.50 7.72
CA ILE A 7 3.83 -17.09 7.25
C ILE A 7 4.81 -16.87 6.08
N LEU A 8 5.65 -17.86 5.80
CA LEU A 8 6.68 -17.84 4.77
C LEU A 8 6.51 -18.97 3.73
N ASP A 9 5.47 -19.81 3.85
CA ASP A 9 5.13 -20.82 2.83
C ASP A 9 4.39 -20.20 1.63
N SER A 10 4.31 -18.88 1.59
CA SER A 10 3.77 -18.11 0.48
C SER A 10 4.88 -17.72 -0.49
N SER A 11 5.45 -18.72 -1.17
CA SER A 11 6.42 -18.51 -2.25
C SER A 11 5.89 -17.52 -3.31
N ALA A 12 4.60 -17.58 -3.62
CA ALA A 12 3.93 -16.66 -4.53
C ALA A 12 3.88 -15.21 -4.01
N GLU A 13 3.71 -15.00 -2.70
CA GLU A 13 3.65 -13.66 -2.11
C GLU A 13 5.04 -13.01 -2.13
N SER A 14 6.09 -13.76 -1.79
CA SER A 14 7.47 -13.25 -1.86
C SER A 14 7.92 -12.98 -3.30
N GLU A 15 7.52 -13.82 -4.25
CA GLU A 15 7.78 -13.63 -5.69
C GLU A 15 7.04 -12.40 -6.26
N MET A 16 5.84 -12.11 -5.75
CA MET A 16 5.07 -10.90 -6.07
C MET A 16 5.51 -9.66 -5.27
N GLY A 17 6.47 -9.77 -4.35
CA GLY A 17 6.93 -8.67 -3.49
C GLY A 17 5.91 -8.26 -2.41
N ILE A 18 4.97 -9.13 -2.05
CA ILE A 18 3.97 -8.91 -1.01
C ILE A 18 4.64 -9.03 0.37
N LEU A 19 4.43 -8.02 1.20
CA LEU A 19 4.93 -7.97 2.57
C LEU A 19 3.76 -8.20 3.53
N ALA A 20 3.90 -9.19 4.41
CA ALA A 20 2.88 -9.64 5.33
C ALA A 20 3.40 -9.61 6.78
N GLY A 21 2.51 -9.24 7.71
CA GLY A 21 2.80 -9.15 9.13
C GLY A 21 1.61 -9.61 9.97
N ILE A 22 1.89 -10.26 11.10
CA ILE A 22 0.89 -10.76 12.05
C ILE A 22 1.26 -10.25 13.44
N ILE A 23 0.30 -9.62 14.09
CA ILE A 23 0.46 -9.16 15.47
C ILE A 23 0.16 -10.31 16.42
N VAL A 24 1.03 -10.46 17.42
CA VAL A 24 0.88 -11.41 18.51
C VAL A 24 1.16 -10.71 19.84
N THR A 25 0.60 -11.25 20.91
CA THR A 25 0.85 -10.76 22.27
C THR A 25 1.72 -11.77 23.01
N SER A 26 2.82 -11.31 23.61
CA SER A 26 3.64 -12.14 24.50
C SER A 26 2.92 -12.36 25.84
N ILE A 27 2.95 -13.59 26.35
CA ILE A 27 2.27 -13.94 27.61
C ILE A 27 3.06 -13.47 28.83
N LYS A 28 4.40 -13.36 28.72
CA LYS A 28 5.26 -13.07 29.87
C LYS A 28 5.13 -11.64 30.37
N ASP A 29 5.04 -10.70 29.43
CA ASP A 29 5.16 -9.27 29.64
C ASP A 29 4.03 -8.47 28.98
N THR A 30 3.07 -9.15 28.34
CA THR A 30 1.95 -8.51 27.64
C THR A 30 2.41 -7.47 26.62
N SER A 31 3.58 -7.69 26.00
CA SER A 31 4.09 -6.84 24.93
C SER A 31 3.56 -7.29 23.57
N ALA A 32 3.36 -6.33 22.67
CA ALA A 32 3.01 -6.63 21.28
C ALA A 32 4.26 -6.95 20.47
N SER A 33 4.15 -8.01 19.67
CA SER A 33 5.20 -8.45 18.76
C SER A 33 4.61 -8.72 17.39
N VAL A 34 5.40 -8.53 16.32
CA VAL A 34 4.96 -8.76 14.94
C VAL A 34 5.84 -9.81 14.30
N PHE A 35 5.23 -10.88 13.79
CA PHE A 35 5.90 -11.82 12.90
C PHE A 35 5.71 -11.37 11.46
N THR A 36 6.78 -11.35 10.67
CA THR A 36 6.78 -10.77 9.33
C THR A 36 7.45 -11.70 8.32
N ASN A 37 6.97 -11.71 7.08
CA ASN A 37 7.61 -12.47 6.00
C ASN A 37 8.91 -11.83 5.47
N TYR A 38 9.17 -10.56 5.78
CA TYR A 38 10.45 -9.89 5.50
C TYR A 38 11.43 -9.95 6.68
N ASN A 39 11.15 -10.78 7.69
CA ASN A 39 12.05 -11.09 8.80
C ASN A 39 12.67 -9.85 9.48
N ALA A 40 11.82 -8.88 9.86
CA ALA A 40 12.21 -7.64 10.51
C ALA A 40 13.15 -6.71 9.71
N VAL A 41 13.32 -6.92 8.40
CA VAL A 41 13.95 -5.92 7.52
C VAL A 41 13.21 -4.58 7.65
N GLY A 42 13.95 -3.47 7.60
CA GLY A 42 13.43 -2.10 7.75
C GLY A 42 14.09 -1.34 8.91
N ASN A 43 14.09 -0.01 8.80
CA ASN A 43 14.69 0.89 9.81
C ASN A 43 13.59 1.46 10.71
N ARG A 44 13.40 0.85 11.88
CA ARG A 44 12.40 1.27 12.87
C ARG A 44 13.02 2.25 13.86
N LYS A 45 12.21 3.17 14.37
CA LYS A 45 12.63 4.07 15.45
C LYS A 45 12.80 3.26 16.75
N ASN A 46 13.74 3.65 17.59
CA ASN A 46 14.09 2.94 18.84
C ASN A 46 12.96 2.85 19.90
N HIS A 47 11.79 3.46 19.66
CA HIS A 47 10.68 3.58 20.61
C HIS A 47 9.32 3.24 19.98
N CYS A 48 9.21 2.10 19.32
CA CYS A 48 7.90 1.57 18.90
C CYS A 48 7.23 0.86 20.09
N ASP A 49 5.89 0.97 20.19
CA ASP A 49 5.08 0.26 21.19
C ASP A 49 4.96 -1.26 20.93
N TYR A 50 5.64 -1.75 19.89
CA TYR A 50 5.70 -3.16 19.49
C TYR A 50 7.12 -3.53 19.05
N SER A 51 7.43 -4.82 19.14
CA SER A 51 8.68 -5.40 18.62
C SER A 51 8.43 -6.19 17.34
N VAL A 52 9.43 -6.32 16.48
CA VAL A 52 9.35 -7.18 15.27
C VAL A 52 10.30 -8.34 15.43
N MET A 53 9.76 -9.54 15.25
CA MET A 53 10.46 -10.77 15.55
C MET A 53 11.27 -11.24 14.35
N THR A 54 12.54 -11.53 14.61
CA THR A 54 13.39 -12.30 13.70
C THR A 54 13.22 -13.77 14.01
N THR A 55 12.84 -14.56 13.01
CA THR A 55 12.70 -16.01 13.18
C THR A 55 13.69 -16.74 12.30
N ASP A 56 14.30 -17.79 12.86
CA ASP A 56 15.06 -18.75 12.06
C ASP A 56 14.12 -19.41 11.03
N PRO A 57 14.51 -19.52 9.74
CA PRO A 57 13.90 -20.40 8.76
C PRO A 57 13.35 -21.73 9.29
N ALA A 58 14.07 -22.39 10.20
CA ALA A 58 13.73 -23.71 10.72
C ALA A 58 12.72 -23.73 11.88
N ALA A 59 12.45 -22.60 12.55
CA ALA A 59 11.65 -22.51 13.77
C ALA A 59 10.29 -21.82 13.58
N ARG A 60 9.76 -21.82 12.35
CA ARG A 60 8.64 -20.95 11.95
C ARG A 60 7.29 -21.52 12.39
N PRO A 61 6.51 -20.77 13.19
CA PRO A 61 5.19 -21.21 13.62
C PRO A 61 4.18 -21.20 12.46
N LEU A 62 3.27 -22.17 12.47
CA LEU A 62 2.08 -22.13 11.60
C LEU A 62 1.11 -21.08 12.14
N LEU A 63 0.55 -20.24 11.26
CA LEU A 63 -0.32 -19.11 11.65
C LEU A 63 -1.46 -19.51 12.60
N TRP A 64 -2.15 -20.60 12.28
CA TRP A 64 -3.32 -21.04 13.02
C TRP A 64 -2.98 -21.54 14.43
N GLU A 65 -1.73 -21.94 14.69
CA GLU A 65 -1.31 -22.43 16.01
C GLU A 65 -1.30 -21.33 17.07
N ILE A 66 -1.08 -20.08 16.67
CA ILE A 66 -0.98 -18.93 17.59
C ILE A 66 -2.37 -18.35 17.91
N TYR A 67 -3.34 -18.54 17.02
CA TYR A 67 -4.65 -17.87 17.11
C TYR A 67 -5.53 -18.44 18.24
N PHE A 68 -5.55 -19.76 18.44
CA PHE A 68 -6.47 -20.40 19.37
C PHE A 68 -5.89 -20.71 20.74
N ARG A 69 -4.57 -20.92 20.84
CA ARG A 69 -3.90 -21.28 22.09
C ARG A 69 -2.53 -20.61 22.18
N PRO A 70 -2.12 -20.21 23.40
CA PRO A 70 -0.73 -19.93 23.72
C PRO A 70 0.24 -20.92 23.07
N ARG A 71 1.12 -20.41 22.21
CA ARG A 71 2.12 -21.22 21.52
C ARG A 71 3.53 -20.81 21.92
N HIS A 72 4.29 -21.78 22.40
CA HIS A 72 5.72 -21.61 22.65
C HIS A 72 6.51 -21.81 21.36
N ILE A 73 7.32 -20.83 21.01
CA ILE A 73 8.28 -20.82 19.91
C ILE A 73 9.67 -20.86 20.53
N ALA A 74 10.42 -21.91 20.22
CA ALA A 74 11.77 -22.11 20.75
C ALA A 74 12.67 -20.91 20.42
N GLY A 75 13.40 -20.43 21.43
CA GLY A 75 14.30 -19.28 21.30
C GLY A 75 13.63 -17.90 21.25
N VAL A 76 12.30 -17.83 21.15
CA VAL A 76 11.57 -16.54 21.02
C VAL A 76 10.62 -16.30 22.19
N GLY A 77 9.85 -17.31 22.62
CA GLY A 77 8.94 -17.16 23.76
C GLY A 77 7.56 -17.78 23.53
N THR A 78 6.59 -17.40 24.37
CA THR A 78 5.21 -17.92 24.28
C THR A 78 4.25 -16.79 23.93
N PHE A 79 3.51 -16.98 22.85
CA PHE A 79 2.65 -15.97 22.24
C PHE A 79 1.20 -16.42 22.15
N GLN A 80 0.30 -15.44 22.12
CA GLN A 80 -1.14 -15.61 21.92
C GLN A 80 -1.65 -14.53 20.96
N ASP A 81 -2.96 -14.56 20.68
CA ASP A 81 -3.61 -13.62 19.78
C ASP A 81 -3.27 -12.14 20.07
N GLY A 82 -2.95 -11.41 18.99
CA GLY A 82 -2.68 -9.98 18.98
C GLY A 82 -3.92 -9.12 19.22
N GLY A 83 -5.13 -9.66 18.96
CA GLY A 83 -6.40 -8.99 19.20
C GLY A 83 -6.63 -8.56 20.65
N LEU A 84 -5.88 -9.15 21.60
CA LEU A 84 -5.85 -8.72 22.99
C LEU A 84 -5.27 -7.31 23.15
N LEU A 85 -4.22 -6.93 22.43
CA LEU A 85 -3.61 -5.58 22.57
C LEU A 85 -3.94 -4.66 21.41
N TYR A 86 -3.96 -5.21 20.19
CA TYR A 86 -4.14 -4.48 18.95
C TYR A 86 -5.19 -5.19 18.09
N ASN A 87 -6.45 -4.90 18.36
CA ASN A 87 -7.58 -5.40 17.57
C ASN A 87 -7.72 -4.70 16.19
N ASN A 88 -6.92 -3.65 15.95
CA ASN A 88 -6.80 -3.01 14.64
C ASN A 88 -5.31 -2.86 14.28
N PRO A 89 -4.80 -3.60 13.28
CA PRO A 89 -3.39 -3.57 12.90
C PRO A 89 -2.98 -2.33 12.11
N ALA A 90 -3.89 -1.41 11.80
CA ALA A 90 -3.64 -0.34 10.83
C ALA A 90 -2.45 0.56 11.18
N SER A 91 -2.28 0.92 12.45
CA SER A 91 -1.16 1.76 12.92
C SER A 91 0.18 1.05 12.76
N ILE A 92 0.23 -0.21 13.15
CA ILE A 92 1.42 -1.06 13.01
C ILE A 92 1.77 -1.22 11.53
N ALA A 93 0.78 -1.47 10.67
CA ALA A 93 1.00 -1.59 9.23
C ALA A 93 1.61 -0.32 8.62
N LEU A 94 1.11 0.88 8.97
CA LEU A 94 1.69 2.14 8.49
C LEU A 94 3.10 2.38 9.02
N HIS A 95 3.36 2.06 10.29
CA HIS A 95 4.70 2.19 10.87
C HIS A 95 5.69 1.26 10.17
N GLU A 96 5.29 0.01 9.88
CA GLU A 96 6.12 -0.94 9.14
C GLU A 96 6.38 -0.49 7.70
N VAL A 97 5.38 0.06 7.00
CA VAL A 97 5.58 0.65 5.66
C VAL A 97 6.62 1.77 5.71
N GLY A 98 6.52 2.68 6.69
CA GLY A 98 7.51 3.75 6.87
C GLY A 98 8.91 3.23 7.21
N ALA A 99 9.01 2.13 7.95
CA ALA A 99 10.28 1.49 8.28
C ALA A 99 10.92 0.78 7.07
N LEU A 100 10.11 0.16 6.22
CA LEU A 100 10.54 -0.55 5.01
C LEU A 100 10.90 0.41 3.88
N PHE A 101 10.18 1.53 3.76
CA PHE A 101 10.27 2.47 2.64
C PHE A 101 10.51 3.92 3.11
N PRO A 102 11.64 4.21 3.79
CA PRO A 102 11.86 5.50 4.45
C PRO A 102 11.91 6.70 3.47
N ASN A 103 12.21 6.46 2.20
CA ASN A 103 12.36 7.50 1.18
C ASN A 103 11.07 7.74 0.35
N THR A 104 10.07 6.88 0.49
CA THR A 104 8.87 6.90 -0.37
C THR A 104 7.77 7.77 0.23
N GLY A 105 7.76 7.94 1.55
CA GLY A 105 6.70 8.64 2.29
C GLY A 105 5.55 7.70 2.66
N ASP A 106 4.36 8.26 2.86
CA ASP A 106 3.15 7.50 3.17
C ASP A 106 2.65 6.72 1.94
N PRO A 107 1.95 5.59 2.12
CA PRO A 107 1.35 4.86 1.01
C PRO A 107 0.30 5.72 0.30
N SER A 108 0.22 5.58 -1.04
CA SER A 108 -0.78 6.28 -1.85
C SER A 108 -2.19 5.73 -1.65
N LEU A 109 -2.30 4.45 -1.31
CA LEU A 109 -3.55 3.77 -0.98
C LEU A 109 -3.39 2.91 0.27
N PHE A 110 -4.33 3.03 1.20
CA PHE A 110 -4.39 2.25 2.42
C PHE A 110 -5.82 1.78 2.67
N VAL A 111 -6.01 0.46 2.83
CA VAL A 111 -7.32 -0.14 3.09
C VAL A 111 -7.27 -0.92 4.39
N SER A 112 -8.17 -0.57 5.30
CA SER A 112 -8.42 -1.30 6.54
C SER A 112 -9.78 -2.00 6.45
N LEU A 113 -9.82 -3.29 6.70
CA LEU A 113 -11.05 -4.08 6.70
C LEU A 113 -11.40 -4.49 8.14
N GLY A 114 -12.63 -4.23 8.53
CA GLY A 114 -13.18 -4.59 9.84
C GLY A 114 -14.04 -5.85 9.79
N THR A 115 -14.16 -6.49 10.95
CA THR A 115 -15.02 -7.67 11.16
C THR A 115 -16.45 -7.30 11.55
N GLY A 116 -16.76 -6.00 11.59
CA GLY A 116 -18.07 -5.46 11.89
C GLY A 116 -18.17 -4.83 13.27
N CYS A 117 -19.22 -4.03 13.44
CA CYS A 117 -19.59 -3.43 14.71
C CYS A 117 -21.13 -3.36 14.85
N PRO A 118 -21.67 -3.40 16.08
CA PRO A 118 -23.11 -3.27 16.29
C PRO A 118 -23.60 -1.85 15.97
N LEU A 119 -24.74 -1.72 15.29
CA LEU A 119 -25.42 -0.44 15.07
C LEU A 119 -25.81 0.19 16.41
N ARG A 120 -25.18 1.32 16.76
CA ARG A 120 -25.54 2.10 17.96
C ARG A 120 -26.83 2.88 17.68
N GLY A 121 -27.99 2.32 18.03
CA GLY A 121 -29.27 3.01 17.85
C GLY A 121 -30.55 2.39 18.42
N GLY A 122 -30.53 1.22 19.07
CA GLY A 122 -31.74 0.63 19.67
C GLY A 122 -31.85 0.93 21.18
N PRO A 123 -33.07 1.16 21.73
CA PRO A 123 -33.24 1.30 23.18
C PRO A 123 -32.80 0.00 23.85
N GLN A 124 -31.73 0.08 24.63
CA GLN A 124 -31.19 -1.05 25.36
C GLN A 124 -32.23 -1.48 26.41
N ARG A 125 -33.07 -2.46 26.08
CA ARG A 125 -33.93 -3.12 27.07
C ARG A 125 -33.00 -3.83 28.05
N SER A 126 -32.79 -3.17 29.18
CA SER A 126 -32.10 -3.68 30.35
C SER A 126 -32.90 -4.85 30.92
N SER A 127 -32.64 -6.07 30.46
CA SER A 127 -32.92 -7.25 31.27
C SER A 127 -31.88 -7.31 32.38
N ARG A 128 -32.25 -6.71 33.53
CA ARG A 128 -31.54 -6.85 34.80
C ARG A 128 -31.51 -8.34 35.15
N CYS A 129 -30.38 -8.99 34.91
CA CYS A 129 -30.11 -10.33 35.42
C CYS A 129 -29.01 -10.22 36.48
N PHE A 130 -29.37 -10.55 37.72
CA PHE A 130 -28.67 -10.26 38.98
C PHE A 130 -27.30 -10.95 39.19
N TRP A 131 -26.69 -11.52 38.14
CA TRP A 131 -25.42 -12.26 38.23
C TRP A 131 -24.28 -11.69 37.36
N LYS A 132 -24.40 -10.47 36.81
CA LYS A 132 -23.39 -9.85 35.93
C LYS A 132 -22.67 -8.63 36.52
N ASP A 133 -22.59 -8.53 37.84
CA ASP A 133 -21.88 -7.45 38.53
C ASP A 133 -20.51 -7.87 39.11
N SER A 134 -19.79 -8.78 38.43
CA SER A 134 -18.38 -9.06 38.75
C SER A 134 -17.43 -8.07 38.05
N PHE A 135 -16.30 -7.74 38.68
CA PHE A 135 -15.27 -6.80 38.20
C PHE A 135 -14.61 -7.26 36.88
N ILE A 136 -14.45 -8.58 36.69
CA ILE A 136 -13.74 -9.19 35.54
C ILE A 136 -14.45 -8.96 34.20
N PRO A 137 -15.75 -9.28 34.01
CA PRO A 137 -16.45 -8.99 32.75
C PRO A 137 -16.60 -7.49 32.48
N ARG A 138 -16.58 -6.64 33.52
CA ARG A 138 -16.53 -5.18 33.36
C ARG A 138 -15.16 -4.72 32.88
N LEU A 139 -14.07 -5.31 33.38
CA LEU A 139 -12.71 -5.04 32.92
C LEU A 139 -12.51 -5.47 31.48
N ILE A 140 -12.97 -6.68 31.13
CA ILE A 140 -12.97 -7.21 29.76
C ILE A 140 -13.77 -6.25 28.87
N ARG A 141 -15.00 -5.88 29.25
CA ARG A 141 -15.81 -4.94 28.46
C ARG A 141 -15.20 -3.54 28.36
N ALA A 142 -14.53 -3.05 29.40
CA ALA A 142 -13.81 -1.78 29.38
C ALA A 142 -12.57 -1.86 28.47
N PHE A 143 -11.91 -3.01 28.43
CA PHE A 143 -10.77 -3.33 27.59
C PHE A 143 -11.16 -3.44 26.11
N TRP A 144 -12.26 -4.12 25.78
CA TRP A 144 -12.85 -4.11 24.43
C TRP A 144 -13.33 -2.70 24.00
N LYS A 145 -13.80 -1.87 24.94
CA LYS A 145 -14.12 -0.45 24.68
C LYS A 145 -12.87 0.43 24.49
N LEU A 146 -11.70 -0.01 24.99
CA LEU A 146 -10.42 0.66 24.78
C LEU A 146 -9.80 0.22 23.44
N GLY A 147 -9.95 -1.06 23.07
CA GLY A 147 -9.59 -1.65 21.78
C GLY A 147 -10.67 -1.53 20.69
N ASP A 148 -11.54 -0.53 20.80
CA ASP A 148 -12.56 -0.21 19.78
C ASP A 148 -11.82 0.16 18.49
N SER A 149 -11.91 -0.70 17.48
CA SER A 149 -11.17 -0.60 16.21
C SER A 149 -11.44 0.73 15.51
N ASP A 150 -12.64 1.28 15.68
CA ASP A 150 -13.05 2.61 15.21
C ASP A 150 -12.37 3.74 15.99
N ARG A 151 -12.13 3.59 17.29
CA ARG A 151 -11.35 4.57 18.08
C ARG A 151 -9.87 4.54 17.70
N ALA A 152 -9.29 3.36 17.56
CA ALA A 152 -7.90 3.20 17.11
C ALA A 152 -7.71 3.78 15.71
N TRP A 153 -8.68 3.56 14.81
CA TRP A 153 -8.70 4.17 13.49
C TRP A 153 -8.82 5.70 13.56
N LYS A 154 -9.75 6.24 14.34
CA LYS A 154 -9.90 7.69 14.54
C LYS A 154 -8.65 8.34 15.14
N GLN A 155 -7.97 7.65 16.07
CA GLN A 155 -6.73 8.13 16.65
C GLN A 155 -5.60 8.15 15.62
N LEU A 156 -5.48 7.10 14.81
CA LEU A 156 -4.55 7.06 13.67
C LEU A 156 -4.83 8.19 12.68
N LEU A 157 -6.09 8.42 12.35
CA LEU A 157 -6.51 9.53 11.49
C LEU A 157 -6.17 10.90 12.10
N SER A 158 -6.32 11.07 13.43
CA SER A 158 -6.01 12.33 14.11
C SER A 158 -4.53 12.68 14.13
N GLN A 159 -3.65 11.68 14.00
CA GLN A 159 -2.20 11.86 13.93
C GLN A 159 -1.73 12.21 12.50
N GLN A 160 -2.58 12.04 11.49
CA GLN A 160 -2.28 12.37 10.10
C GLN A 160 -2.88 13.73 9.70
N THR A 161 -2.19 14.46 8.82
CA THR A 161 -2.60 15.82 8.42
C THR A 161 -3.90 15.78 7.61
N ILE A 162 -4.85 16.68 7.91
CA ILE A 162 -6.22 16.73 7.35
C ILE A 162 -6.28 16.85 5.82
N GLU A 163 -5.21 17.26 5.13
CA GLU A 163 -5.17 17.27 3.65
C GLU A 163 -4.85 15.90 3.03
N LYS A 164 -4.04 15.06 3.71
CA LYS A 164 -3.76 13.67 3.28
C LYS A 164 -4.98 12.76 3.37
N PHE A 165 -5.96 13.16 4.19
CA PHE A 165 -7.22 12.48 4.48
C PHE A 165 -8.11 12.23 3.25
N LYS A 166 -8.10 13.11 2.24
CA LYS A 166 -9.15 13.09 1.21
C LYS A 166 -8.95 12.10 0.06
N SER A 167 -7.79 11.46 -0.09
CA SER A 167 -7.47 10.82 -1.38
C SER A 167 -6.89 9.41 -1.36
N GLY A 168 -6.88 8.68 -0.24
CA GLY A 168 -6.27 7.32 -0.27
C GLY A 168 -6.48 6.39 0.92
N PHE A 169 -7.16 6.80 2.00
CA PHE A 169 -7.34 5.95 3.18
C PHE A 169 -8.79 5.50 3.32
N PHE A 170 -9.00 4.19 3.28
CA PHE A 170 -10.32 3.57 3.32
C PHE A 170 -10.44 2.64 4.52
N ARG A 171 -11.59 2.70 5.19
CA ARG A 171 -11.98 1.73 6.22
C ARG A 171 -13.36 1.21 5.88
N PHE A 172 -13.44 -0.09 5.60
CA PHE A 172 -14.71 -0.77 5.42
C PHE A 172 -15.01 -1.60 6.65
N ASP A 173 -16.23 -1.44 7.17
CA ASP A 173 -16.70 -2.16 8.33
C ASP A 173 -18.18 -2.51 8.14
N VAL A 174 -18.58 -3.71 8.55
CA VAL A 174 -19.97 -4.17 8.41
C VAL A 174 -20.78 -3.74 9.62
N LYS A 175 -21.93 -3.10 9.40
CA LYS A 175 -22.79 -2.67 10.49
C LYS A 175 -23.91 -3.67 10.70
N PHE A 176 -23.87 -4.39 11.82
CA PHE A 176 -24.90 -5.37 12.13
C PHE A 176 -26.14 -4.69 12.76
N PRO A 177 -27.36 -4.95 12.26
CA PRO A 177 -28.59 -4.34 12.76
C PRO A 177 -28.97 -4.77 14.19
N GLY A 178 -28.31 -5.81 14.71
CA GLY A 178 -28.52 -6.34 16.07
C GLY A 178 -27.22 -6.50 16.86
N ALA A 179 -27.24 -7.42 17.83
CA ALA A 179 -26.02 -7.82 18.53
C ALA A 179 -25.05 -8.49 17.55
N GLU A 180 -23.76 -8.19 17.70
CA GLU A 180 -22.71 -8.81 16.91
C GLU A 180 -22.76 -10.34 17.06
N PRO A 181 -22.68 -11.10 15.96
CA PRO A 181 -22.61 -12.56 16.01
C PRO A 181 -21.38 -12.98 16.82
N HIS A 182 -21.50 -14.09 17.55
CA HIS A 182 -20.36 -14.60 18.31
C HIS A 182 -19.30 -15.16 17.35
N LEU A 183 -18.02 -15.03 17.70
CA LEU A 183 -16.90 -15.40 16.83
C LEU A 183 -16.87 -16.88 16.42
N ASP A 184 -17.50 -17.77 17.19
CA ASP A 184 -17.60 -19.20 16.92
C ASP A 184 -18.95 -19.63 16.32
N ASP A 185 -19.86 -18.69 16.03
CA ASP A 185 -21.20 -18.97 15.54
C ASP A 185 -21.20 -19.26 14.03
N LEU A 186 -20.79 -20.48 13.67
CA LEU A 186 -20.73 -20.94 12.29
C LEU A 186 -22.11 -20.95 11.60
N SER A 187 -23.20 -20.92 12.37
CA SER A 187 -24.56 -20.96 11.81
C SER A 187 -24.95 -19.65 11.11
N LYS A 188 -24.24 -18.55 11.39
CA LYS A 188 -24.53 -17.21 10.84
C LYS A 188 -23.57 -16.77 9.75
N MET A 189 -22.67 -17.63 9.28
CA MET A 189 -21.68 -17.25 8.25
C MET A 189 -22.34 -16.72 6.98
N GLU A 190 -23.41 -17.37 6.51
CA GLU A 190 -24.15 -16.93 5.31
C GLU A 190 -24.83 -15.57 5.51
N GLU A 191 -25.40 -15.33 6.70
CA GLU A 191 -26.00 -14.04 7.05
C GLU A 191 -24.94 -12.92 7.10
N VAL A 192 -23.79 -13.20 7.70
CA VAL A 192 -22.66 -12.25 7.79
C VAL A 192 -22.09 -11.94 6.41
N GLU A 193 -21.92 -12.96 5.57
CA GLU A 193 -21.45 -12.80 4.19
C GLU A 193 -22.41 -11.92 3.39
N LYS A 194 -23.71 -12.22 3.46
CA LYS A 194 -24.73 -11.44 2.76
C LYS A 194 -24.77 -9.99 3.24
N ALA A 195 -24.75 -9.76 4.55
CA ALA A 195 -24.73 -8.42 5.13
C ALA A 195 -23.48 -7.64 4.70
N ALA A 196 -22.32 -8.30 4.63
CA ALA A 196 -21.09 -7.69 4.12
C ALA A 196 -21.23 -7.31 2.64
N GLN A 197 -21.72 -8.22 1.79
CA GLN A 197 -21.93 -7.96 0.36
C GLN A 197 -22.90 -6.78 0.15
N GLU A 198 -24.05 -6.77 0.83
CA GLU A 198 -25.04 -5.70 0.71
C GLU A 198 -24.46 -4.35 1.15
N THR A 199 -23.71 -4.33 2.26
CA THR A 199 -23.06 -3.10 2.76
C THR A 199 -22.03 -2.58 1.75
N MET A 200 -21.23 -3.47 1.17
CA MET A 200 -20.17 -3.10 0.23
C MET A 200 -20.74 -2.62 -1.12
N LEU A 201 -21.73 -3.33 -1.67
CA LEU A 201 -22.37 -2.95 -2.95
C LEU A 201 -23.06 -1.58 -2.90
N GLN A 202 -23.50 -1.15 -1.72
CA GLN A 202 -24.14 0.15 -1.52
C GLN A 202 -23.14 1.27 -1.19
N SER A 203 -21.85 0.97 -1.01
CA SER A 203 -20.85 1.96 -0.61
C SER A 203 -20.31 2.72 -1.82
N PRO A 204 -20.53 4.05 -1.92
CA PRO A 204 -19.88 4.87 -2.95
C PRO A 204 -18.36 4.93 -2.76
N GLU A 205 -17.87 4.76 -1.52
CA GLU A 205 -16.45 4.73 -1.20
C GLU A 205 -15.75 3.51 -1.82
N LEU A 206 -16.46 2.39 -2.02
CA LEU A 206 -15.92 1.23 -2.73
C LEU A 206 -15.64 1.55 -4.20
N ASN A 207 -16.54 2.29 -4.86
CA ASN A 207 -16.34 2.71 -6.26
C ASN A 207 -15.16 3.67 -6.39
N ASP A 208 -14.97 4.58 -5.42
CA ASP A 208 -13.79 5.45 -5.36
C ASP A 208 -12.50 4.63 -5.15
N LEU A 209 -12.50 3.67 -4.21
CA LEU A 209 -11.38 2.76 -3.99
C LEU A 209 -11.02 2.00 -5.28
N VAL A 210 -12.01 1.40 -5.93
CA VAL A 210 -11.82 0.62 -7.16
C VAL A 210 -11.20 1.49 -8.27
N SER A 211 -11.65 2.74 -8.39
CA SER A 211 -11.10 3.69 -9.36
C SER A 211 -9.65 4.06 -9.07
N ARG A 212 -9.32 4.27 -7.79
CA ARG A 212 -7.94 4.50 -7.35
C ARG A 212 -7.04 3.30 -7.58
N ILE A 213 -7.51 2.08 -7.30
CA ILE A 213 -6.75 0.84 -7.56
C ILE A 213 -6.39 0.76 -9.04
N ARG A 214 -7.33 1.07 -9.95
CA ARG A 214 -7.04 1.10 -11.39
C ARG A 214 -6.02 2.18 -11.74
N ALA A 215 -6.13 3.38 -11.18
CA ALA A 215 -5.16 4.44 -11.41
C ALA A 215 -3.73 4.07 -10.92
N GLU A 216 -3.62 3.36 -9.80
CA GLU A 216 -2.35 2.85 -9.24
C GLU A 216 -1.66 1.78 -10.11
N LEU A 217 -2.38 1.18 -11.06
CA LEU A 217 -1.78 0.30 -12.06
C LEU A 217 -0.95 1.07 -13.09
N PHE A 218 -1.13 2.39 -13.21
CA PHE A 218 -0.35 3.22 -14.12
C PHE A 218 0.82 3.88 -13.39
N VAL A 219 1.99 3.85 -14.02
CA VAL A 219 3.24 4.39 -13.47
C VAL A 219 3.89 5.29 -14.51
N PHE A 220 4.42 6.42 -14.08
CA PHE A 220 5.21 7.31 -14.91
C PHE A 220 6.71 7.06 -14.72
N THR A 221 7.46 6.98 -15.82
CA THR A 221 8.93 6.89 -15.84
C THR A 221 9.51 7.96 -16.76
N LEU A 222 10.70 8.46 -16.43
CA LEU A 222 11.43 9.38 -17.30
C LEU A 222 12.20 8.55 -18.33
N ASP A 223 12.27 9.04 -19.56
CA ASP A 223 13.06 8.34 -20.57
C ASP A 223 14.55 8.52 -20.23
N GLY A 224 15.25 7.40 -20.03
CA GLY A 224 16.63 7.38 -19.56
C GLY A 224 17.61 8.11 -20.47
N ASP A 225 17.26 8.34 -21.74
CA ASP A 225 18.06 9.07 -22.73
C ASP A 225 17.87 10.60 -22.68
N ALA A 226 16.74 11.07 -22.13
CA ALA A 226 16.36 12.48 -22.14
C ALA A 226 16.78 13.20 -20.85
N ILE A 227 18.00 13.75 -20.83
CA ILE A 227 18.38 14.71 -19.79
C ILE A 227 17.44 15.93 -19.93
N PRO A 228 16.81 16.42 -18.84
CA PRO A 228 15.98 17.62 -18.90
C PRO A 228 16.80 18.77 -19.46
N TYR A 229 16.44 19.26 -20.64
CA TYR A 229 17.14 20.37 -21.29
C TYR A 229 16.28 21.62 -21.19
N ARG A 230 16.94 22.77 -21.03
CA ARG A 230 16.24 24.05 -20.95
C ARG A 230 15.98 24.56 -22.37
N ALA A 231 14.71 24.63 -22.75
CA ALA A 231 14.25 25.19 -24.01
C ALA A 231 13.21 26.29 -23.73
N ASN A 232 13.36 27.47 -24.35
CA ASN A 232 12.41 28.58 -24.23
C ASN A 232 12.06 28.95 -22.78
N ASN A 233 13.06 29.05 -21.90
CA ASN A 233 12.93 29.29 -20.46
C ASN A 233 12.19 28.22 -19.64
N GLN A 234 11.83 27.08 -20.22
CA GLN A 234 11.26 25.94 -19.51
C GLN A 234 12.19 24.73 -19.63
N TYR A 235 12.09 23.81 -18.67
CA TYR A 235 12.68 22.49 -18.79
C TYR A 235 11.69 21.58 -19.51
N GLU A 236 12.19 20.91 -20.55
CA GLU A 236 11.43 19.89 -21.26
C GLU A 236 12.03 18.52 -20.96
N CYS A 237 11.18 17.57 -20.58
CA CYS A 237 11.56 16.17 -20.46
C CYS A 237 10.57 15.27 -21.21
N THR A 238 11.04 14.12 -21.62
CA THR A 238 10.20 13.05 -22.15
C THR A 238 10.15 11.91 -21.15
N GLY A 239 9.00 11.25 -21.13
CA GLY A 239 8.77 10.09 -20.30
C GLY A 239 7.68 9.24 -20.89
N SER A 240 7.36 8.19 -20.16
CA SER A 240 6.40 7.18 -20.57
C SER A 240 5.48 6.84 -19.41
N ILE A 241 4.19 6.72 -19.69
CA ILE A 241 3.20 6.17 -18.77
C ILE A 241 2.98 4.72 -19.16
N SER A 242 3.19 3.78 -18.24
CA SER A 242 3.04 2.34 -18.47
C SER A 242 2.07 1.70 -17.47
N CYS A 243 1.44 0.61 -17.87
CA CYS A 243 0.59 -0.20 -16.98
C CYS A 243 1.41 -1.33 -16.33
N ARG A 244 1.14 -1.63 -15.06
CA ARG A 244 1.76 -2.75 -14.32
C ARG A 244 1.27 -4.11 -14.80
N LEU A 245 0.05 -4.20 -15.35
CA LEU A 245 -0.48 -5.43 -15.92
C LEU A 245 0.17 -5.69 -17.28
N ARG A 246 0.57 -6.94 -17.52
CA ARG A 246 1.19 -7.36 -18.77
C ARG A 246 0.14 -7.63 -19.84
N ALA A 247 0.47 -7.30 -21.09
CA ALA A 247 -0.34 -7.66 -22.24
C ALA A 247 -0.57 -9.17 -22.33
N ASN A 248 -1.64 -9.56 -23.00
CA ASN A 248 -2.06 -10.96 -23.18
C ASN A 248 -2.39 -11.67 -21.85
N THR A 249 -2.80 -10.92 -20.84
CA THR A 249 -3.36 -11.47 -19.61
C THR A 249 -4.82 -11.09 -19.50
N ALA A 250 -5.66 -11.99 -19.00
CA ALA A 250 -7.10 -11.74 -18.85
C ALA A 250 -7.40 -10.48 -18.01
N ALA A 251 -6.56 -10.22 -16.98
CA ALA A 251 -6.67 -9.01 -16.15
C ALA A 251 -6.38 -7.72 -16.94
N PHE A 252 -5.37 -7.74 -17.81
CA PHE A 252 -5.05 -6.60 -18.67
C PHE A 252 -6.17 -6.34 -19.69
N ASP A 253 -6.65 -7.40 -20.35
CA ASP A 253 -7.69 -7.28 -21.38
C ASP A 253 -9.02 -6.77 -20.77
N ALA A 254 -9.39 -7.26 -19.59
CA ALA A 254 -10.56 -6.78 -18.86
C ALA A 254 -10.42 -5.29 -18.47
N LEU A 255 -9.25 -4.88 -17.94
CA LEU A 255 -9.00 -3.48 -17.58
C LEU A 255 -9.08 -2.56 -18.80
N MET A 256 -8.40 -2.91 -19.90
CA MET A 256 -8.36 -2.06 -21.10
C MET A 256 -9.73 -1.97 -21.79
N THR A 257 -10.51 -3.06 -21.78
CA THR A 257 -11.88 -3.05 -22.30
C THR A 257 -12.76 -2.10 -21.48
N GLN A 258 -12.73 -2.22 -20.14
CA GLN A 258 -13.50 -1.37 -19.25
C GLN A 258 -13.14 0.12 -19.41
N LEU A 259 -11.84 0.44 -19.46
CA LEU A 259 -11.39 1.82 -19.62
C LEU A 259 -11.79 2.42 -20.98
N ASN A 260 -11.89 1.59 -22.02
CA ASN A 260 -12.38 2.02 -23.32
C ASN A 260 -13.91 2.25 -23.32
N GLU A 261 -14.68 1.39 -22.66
CA GLU A 261 -16.13 1.54 -22.52
C GLU A 261 -16.49 2.82 -21.75
N GLU A 262 -15.74 3.13 -20.70
CA GLU A 262 -15.90 4.34 -19.88
C GLU A 262 -15.30 5.62 -20.52
N ALA A 263 -14.79 5.52 -21.76
CA ALA A 263 -14.10 6.61 -22.46
C ALA A 263 -13.00 7.28 -21.60
N ALA A 264 -12.27 6.47 -20.84
CA ALA A 264 -11.27 6.94 -19.91
C ALA A 264 -10.12 7.68 -20.63
N PHE A 265 -9.50 8.63 -19.94
CA PHE A 265 -8.38 9.40 -20.47
C PHE A 265 -7.35 9.75 -19.39
N LEU A 266 -6.14 10.07 -19.83
CA LEU A 266 -5.07 10.55 -18.96
C LEU A 266 -4.93 12.06 -19.08
N GLN A 267 -4.74 12.72 -17.95
CA GLN A 267 -4.53 14.16 -17.85
C GLN A 267 -3.19 14.42 -17.17
N ILE A 268 -2.39 15.36 -17.72
CA ILE A 268 -1.20 15.88 -17.05
C ILE A 268 -1.49 17.33 -16.65
N ASN A 269 -1.45 17.61 -15.35
CA ASN A 269 -2.00 18.82 -14.74
C ASN A 269 -3.45 19.02 -15.20
N ASN A 270 -3.71 20.04 -16.02
CA ASN A 270 -5.03 20.33 -16.56
C ASN A 270 -5.14 20.03 -18.06
N VAL A 271 -4.15 19.37 -18.67
CA VAL A 271 -4.10 19.09 -20.11
C VAL A 271 -4.39 17.62 -20.38
N THR A 272 -5.49 17.35 -21.08
CA THR A 272 -5.84 16.00 -21.54
C THR A 272 -4.85 15.53 -22.60
N LEU A 273 -4.32 14.32 -22.43
CA LEU A 273 -3.44 13.72 -23.42
C LEU A 273 -4.21 13.37 -24.70
N PRO A 274 -3.63 13.65 -25.88
CA PRO A 274 -4.32 13.41 -27.14
C PRO A 274 -4.54 11.91 -27.40
N GLY A 275 -5.61 11.62 -28.15
CA GLY A 275 -6.02 10.29 -28.55
C GLY A 275 -6.70 9.49 -27.43
N ASN A 276 -7.45 8.46 -27.83
CA ASN A 276 -8.05 7.51 -26.89
C ASN A 276 -6.96 6.88 -26.01
N LEU A 277 -7.34 6.46 -24.80
CA LEU A 277 -6.41 5.81 -23.89
C LEU A 277 -5.79 4.56 -24.54
N TRP A 278 -6.62 3.72 -25.16
CA TRP A 278 -6.20 2.48 -25.77
C TRP A 278 -6.73 2.34 -27.21
N ASN A 279 -5.89 2.69 -28.19
CA ASN A 279 -6.19 2.58 -29.63
C ASN A 279 -5.08 1.84 -30.43
N GLY A 280 -4.28 1.02 -29.76
CA GLY A 280 -3.20 0.25 -30.39
C GLY A 280 -1.92 1.04 -30.73
N SER A 281 -1.93 2.38 -30.70
CA SER A 281 -0.71 3.20 -30.84
C SER A 281 0.01 3.45 -29.51
N CYS A 282 -0.63 3.11 -28.39
CA CYS A 282 -0.10 3.23 -27.03
C CYS A 282 0.43 1.89 -26.50
N SER A 283 1.11 1.11 -27.36
CA SER A 283 1.65 -0.21 -27.03
C SER A 283 3.14 -0.28 -27.30
N ASP A 284 3.88 -0.97 -26.43
CA ASP A 284 5.28 -1.31 -26.68
C ASP A 284 5.41 -2.52 -27.65
N ALA A 285 6.64 -2.91 -27.97
CA ALA A 285 6.92 -4.04 -28.87
C ALA A 285 6.35 -5.39 -28.39
N ASN A 286 6.04 -5.51 -27.10
CA ASN A 286 5.46 -6.70 -26.48
C ASN A 286 3.93 -6.59 -26.33
N GLY A 287 3.33 -5.49 -26.81
CA GLY A 287 1.91 -5.21 -26.69
C GLY A 287 1.49 -4.58 -25.36
N ASN A 288 2.41 -4.32 -24.42
CA ASN A 288 2.05 -3.70 -23.14
C ASN A 288 1.68 -2.25 -23.32
N PHE A 289 0.78 -1.75 -22.47
CA PHE A 289 0.44 -0.34 -22.45
C PHE A 289 1.68 0.54 -22.17
N ARG A 290 1.98 1.42 -23.11
CA ARG A 290 3.00 2.46 -22.98
C ARG A 290 2.59 3.69 -23.79
N LYS A 291 2.37 4.81 -23.10
CA LYS A 291 2.07 6.11 -23.72
C LYS A 291 3.21 7.09 -23.48
N HIS A 292 3.88 7.50 -24.56
CA HIS A 292 4.93 8.51 -24.49
C HIS A 292 4.32 9.90 -24.26
N VAL A 293 4.94 10.66 -23.35
CA VAL A 293 4.49 11.98 -22.96
C VAL A 293 5.67 12.95 -22.90
N LYS A 294 5.37 14.22 -23.20
CA LYS A 294 6.33 15.31 -23.09
C LYS A 294 5.83 16.28 -22.03
N ILE A 295 6.68 16.59 -21.07
CA ILE A 295 6.35 17.41 -19.91
C ILE A 295 7.21 18.66 -19.95
N ARG A 296 6.57 19.79 -19.66
CA ARG A 296 7.22 21.10 -19.58
C ARG A 296 6.97 21.70 -18.22
N VAL A 297 8.04 22.09 -17.55
CA VAL A 297 8.02 22.73 -16.22
C VAL A 297 8.96 23.92 -16.21
N SER A 298 8.69 24.91 -15.37
CA SER A 298 9.55 26.06 -15.19
C SER A 298 10.77 25.72 -14.34
N ARG A 299 10.63 24.79 -13.38
CA ARG A 299 11.71 24.31 -12.50
C ARG A 299 11.71 22.79 -12.38
N LEU A 300 12.88 22.18 -12.15
CA LEU A 300 13.01 20.71 -12.01
C LEU A 300 12.32 20.16 -10.75
N ASP A 301 12.13 20.99 -9.73
CA ASP A 301 11.44 20.67 -8.48
C ASP A 301 9.95 21.09 -8.49
N GLU A 302 9.47 21.66 -9.60
CA GLU A 302 8.07 22.00 -9.77
C GLU A 302 7.22 20.72 -9.87
N PRO A 303 6.16 20.59 -9.04
CA PRO A 303 5.30 19.43 -9.09
C PRO A 303 4.40 19.45 -10.33
N PHE A 304 4.23 18.30 -10.96
CA PHE A 304 3.21 18.05 -11.96
C PHE A 304 2.41 16.80 -11.60
N GLN A 305 1.12 16.85 -11.90
CA GLN A 305 0.18 15.78 -11.59
C GLN A 305 -0.13 14.98 -12.84
N VAL A 306 -0.21 13.67 -12.71
CA VAL A 306 -0.80 12.79 -13.72
C VAL A 306 -1.99 12.08 -13.11
N CYS A 307 -3.12 12.12 -13.80
CA CYS A 307 -4.39 11.57 -13.36
C CYS A 307 -5.03 10.69 -14.44
N LEU A 308 -5.64 9.58 -14.03
CA LEU A 308 -6.55 8.77 -14.83
C LEU A 308 -7.98 9.22 -14.54
N HIS A 309 -8.72 9.53 -15.60
CA HIS A 309 -10.12 9.93 -15.51
C HIS A 309 -11.02 8.84 -16.08
N GLU A 310 -12.02 8.42 -15.30
CA GLU A 310 -13.03 7.45 -15.67
C GLU A 310 -14.36 7.80 -14.96
N GLY A 311 -15.51 7.50 -15.57
CA GLY A 311 -16.82 7.65 -14.92
C GLY A 311 -17.14 9.03 -14.33
N GLY A 312 -16.46 10.11 -14.77
CA GLY A 312 -16.65 11.49 -14.31
C GLY A 312 -15.70 11.99 -13.21
N GLY A 313 -14.77 11.16 -12.71
CA GLY A 313 -13.80 11.53 -11.66
C GLY A 313 -12.34 11.26 -12.08
N GLY A 314 -11.41 12.06 -11.54
CA GLY A 314 -9.96 11.91 -11.79
C GLY A 314 -9.22 11.37 -10.57
N CYS A 315 -8.46 10.30 -10.74
CA CYS A 315 -7.60 9.71 -9.72
C CYS A 315 -6.13 9.89 -10.09
N HIS A 316 -5.29 10.26 -9.12
CA HIS A 316 -3.84 10.28 -9.31
C HIS A 316 -3.31 8.87 -9.65
N ILE A 317 -2.41 8.79 -10.63
CA ILE A 317 -1.69 7.53 -10.91
C ILE A 317 -0.57 7.31 -9.87
N SER A 318 0.01 6.10 -9.86
CA SER A 318 1.00 5.70 -8.87
C SER A 318 2.20 6.65 -8.80
N GLY A 319 2.42 7.25 -7.62
CA GLY A 319 3.53 8.17 -7.34
C GLY A 319 3.29 9.64 -7.71
N SER A 320 2.13 9.98 -8.28
CA SER A 320 1.71 11.36 -8.58
C SER A 320 1.31 12.09 -7.28
N PRO A 321 1.64 13.39 -7.09
CA PRO A 321 2.37 14.27 -8.01
C PRO A 321 3.87 13.96 -8.08
N PHE A 322 4.45 14.26 -9.24
CA PHE A 322 5.86 14.04 -9.53
C PHE A 322 6.63 15.36 -9.61
N THR A 323 7.94 15.31 -9.36
CA THR A 323 8.87 16.34 -9.82
C THR A 323 9.91 15.68 -10.72
N ILE A 324 10.47 16.41 -11.68
CA ILE A 324 11.51 15.83 -12.56
C ILE A 324 12.71 15.40 -11.73
N GLN A 325 13.12 16.23 -10.76
CA GLN A 325 14.24 15.93 -9.88
C GLN A 325 14.03 14.63 -9.09
N LYS A 326 12.91 14.48 -8.38
CA LYS A 326 12.63 13.29 -7.57
C LYS A 326 12.48 12.04 -8.43
N SER A 327 11.84 12.18 -9.60
CA SER A 327 11.71 11.07 -10.56
C SER A 327 13.06 10.60 -11.09
N ALA A 328 13.98 11.52 -11.38
CA ALA A 328 15.34 11.19 -11.85
C ALA A 328 16.19 10.56 -10.73
N GLU A 329 16.07 11.05 -9.49
CA GLU A 329 16.70 10.47 -8.31
C GLU A 329 16.20 9.05 -8.04
N ASN A 330 14.89 8.83 -8.05
CA ASN A 330 14.27 7.52 -7.83
C ASN A 330 14.66 6.50 -8.91
N GLN A 331 14.77 6.93 -10.16
CA GLN A 331 15.21 6.10 -11.29
C GLN A 331 16.73 5.97 -11.37
N LYS A 332 17.48 6.64 -10.50
CA LYS A 332 18.95 6.65 -10.47
C LYS A 332 19.58 7.09 -11.79
N LEU A 333 18.93 7.98 -12.55
CA LEU A 333 19.41 8.45 -13.85
C LEU A 333 20.73 9.24 -13.76
N GLY A 334 21.04 9.80 -12.59
CA GLY A 334 22.32 10.48 -12.32
C GLY A 334 23.43 9.56 -11.81
N ALA A 335 23.17 8.26 -11.61
CA ALA A 335 24.18 7.33 -11.11
C ALA A 335 25.21 7.03 -12.20
N ARG A 336 26.49 7.24 -11.88
CA ARG A 336 27.60 7.06 -12.83
C ARG A 336 27.91 5.58 -13.13
N PHE A 337 27.45 4.66 -12.27
CA PHE A 337 27.65 3.22 -12.38
C PHE A 337 26.46 2.47 -11.76
N GLY A 338 26.13 1.29 -12.29
CA GLY A 338 25.17 0.36 -11.68
C GLY A 338 23.73 0.43 -12.20
N THR A 339 23.49 1.11 -13.32
CA THR A 339 22.20 1.08 -14.05
C THR A 339 22.35 0.20 -15.29
N ILE A 340 21.26 -0.45 -15.73
CA ILE A 340 21.24 -1.19 -17.02
C ILE A 340 21.67 -0.27 -18.18
N ASP A 341 21.37 1.03 -18.07
CA ASP A 341 21.71 2.07 -19.04
C ASP A 341 23.08 2.71 -18.72
N HIS A 342 24.13 1.89 -18.56
CA HIS A 342 25.50 2.39 -18.33
C HIS A 342 25.92 3.36 -19.45
N ARG A 343 25.84 4.67 -19.18
CA ARG A 343 26.38 5.69 -20.07
C ARG A 343 27.90 5.79 -19.89
N ARG A 344 28.67 5.46 -20.93
CA ARG A 344 30.04 5.95 -21.05
C ARG A 344 30.00 7.47 -21.21
N SER A 345 30.74 8.18 -20.38
CA SER A 345 30.86 9.64 -20.47
C SER A 345 31.47 10.04 -21.81
N VAL A 346 30.79 10.91 -22.56
CA VAL A 346 31.27 11.49 -23.84
C VAL A 346 32.35 12.57 -23.61
N THR A 347 32.82 12.79 -22.38
CA THR A 347 33.81 13.86 -22.10
C THR A 347 35.29 13.45 -22.13
N GLU A 348 35.65 12.21 -22.44
CA GLU A 348 37.07 11.81 -22.49
C GLU A 348 37.69 11.74 -23.89
N ASP A 349 36.91 11.64 -24.98
CA ASP A 349 37.48 11.43 -26.33
C ASP A 349 37.87 12.72 -27.10
N SER A 350 37.76 13.91 -26.49
CA SER A 350 38.13 15.16 -27.17
C SER A 350 39.49 15.76 -26.76
N ASN A 351 40.29 15.06 -25.93
CA ASN A 351 41.56 15.59 -25.43
C ASN A 351 42.83 14.78 -25.77
N GLU A 352 42.77 13.83 -26.72
CA GLU A 352 43.97 13.14 -27.25
C GLU A 352 44.87 14.01 -28.16
N GLY A 353 44.78 15.35 -28.07
CA GLY A 353 45.56 16.28 -28.89
C GLY A 353 46.66 17.08 -28.17
N ARG A 354 46.83 16.98 -26.84
CA ARG A 354 47.82 17.81 -26.12
C ARG A 354 49.17 17.11 -25.98
N ARG A 355 50.03 17.37 -26.98
CA ARG A 355 51.48 17.08 -26.99
C ARG A 355 52.13 17.34 -25.62
N LYS A 356 52.71 16.28 -25.03
CA LYS A 356 53.64 16.37 -23.90
C LYS A 356 54.86 17.22 -24.31
N ARG A 357 55.06 18.36 -23.64
CA ARG A 357 56.33 19.09 -23.70
C ARG A 357 57.42 18.25 -23.02
N GLN A 358 58.42 17.83 -23.78
CA GLN A 358 59.67 17.25 -23.26
C GLN A 358 60.42 18.31 -22.43
N ARG A 359 60.90 17.90 -21.26
CA ARG A 359 61.79 18.67 -20.41
C ARG A 359 63.22 18.30 -20.80
N ILE A 360 63.96 19.27 -21.34
CA ILE A 360 65.38 19.12 -21.70
C ILE A 360 66.20 19.06 -20.41
N LYS A 361 67.17 18.15 -20.35
CA LYS A 361 68.29 18.14 -19.39
C LYS A 361 69.51 18.74 -20.05
#